data_AF-A0A957HYD8-F1
#
_entry.id   AF-A0A957HYD8-F1
#
_cell.length_a   1.000
_cell.length_b   1.000
_cell.length_c   1.000
_cell.angle_alpha   90.00
_cell.angle_beta   90.00
_cell.angle_gamma   90.00
#
_symmetry.space_group_name_H-M   'P 1'
#
loop_
_entity.id
_entity.type
_entity.pdbx_description
1 polymer ?
#
loop_
_entity_poly.entity_id
_entity_poly.type
_entity_poly.pdbx_seq_one_letter_code
_entity_poly.pdbx_strand_id
1 'polypeptide(L)'
;FFDWFVFDYPLADGTRLIDTYRAEKWDDLSAVQQAALERWVAESGSAWAYTLTDYDADKLYLQDFLFGESFAVEEPGGRGVVEIGEVILARLVPVYDHLEFSTSAAYLPADEIGDLKAKLETAQTADATAHPDATPLDFMRRNNHVLIHHALEQAEKKGRPPVARLDPNRSDKAMQKAVRMMRRR
;
A
#
# COMPACT_ATOMS: atom_id res chain seq x y z
N PHE A 1 6.78 -3.90 4.79
CA PHE A 1 7.81 -4.97 4.75
C PHE A 1 7.21 -6.35 4.96
N PHE A 2 6.43 -6.58 6.03
CA PHE A 2 5.81 -7.89 6.28
C PHE A 2 5.02 -8.43 5.09
N ASP A 3 4.10 -7.63 4.52
CA ASP A 3 3.32 -8.07 3.35
C ASP A 3 4.19 -8.44 2.14
N TRP A 4 5.28 -7.71 1.91
CA TRP A 4 6.21 -8.06 0.83
C TRP A 4 6.87 -9.42 1.08
N PHE A 5 7.33 -9.67 2.31
CA PHE A 5 7.96 -10.95 2.66
C PHE A 5 6.97 -12.13 2.55
N VAL A 6 5.71 -11.93 2.93
CA VAL A 6 4.68 -12.99 2.89
C VAL A 6 4.23 -13.28 1.46
N PHE A 7 3.97 -12.24 0.65
CA PHE A 7 3.24 -12.37 -0.62
C PHE A 7 4.09 -12.22 -1.89
N ASP A 8 5.28 -11.64 -1.80
CA ASP A 8 6.08 -11.30 -2.99
C ASP A 8 7.49 -11.89 -2.96
N TYR A 9 8.12 -12.00 -1.78
CA TYR A 9 9.50 -12.45 -1.68
C TYR A 9 9.63 -13.95 -1.99
N PRO A 10 10.43 -14.34 -3.00
CA PRO A 10 10.71 -15.73 -3.26
C PRO A 10 11.70 -16.28 -2.22
N LEU A 11 11.36 -17.43 -1.65
CA LEU A 11 12.23 -18.24 -0.82
C LEU A 11 13.30 -18.94 -1.68
N ALA A 12 14.21 -19.68 -1.04
CA ALA A 12 15.34 -20.32 -1.72
C ALA A 12 14.92 -21.32 -2.82
N ASP A 13 13.73 -21.91 -2.72
CA ASP A 13 13.15 -22.82 -3.71
C ASP A 13 12.26 -22.11 -4.75
N GLY A 14 12.15 -20.78 -4.67
CA GLY A 14 11.33 -19.95 -5.55
C GLY A 14 9.86 -19.83 -5.12
N THR A 15 9.42 -20.52 -4.07
CA THR A 15 8.05 -20.38 -3.54
C THR A 15 7.93 -19.13 -2.67
N ARG A 16 6.69 -18.67 -2.41
CA ARG A 16 6.44 -17.56 -1.48
C ARG A 16 5.92 -18.12 -0.17
N LEU A 17 6.12 -17.41 0.94
CA LEU A 17 5.69 -17.88 2.25
C LEU A 17 4.19 -18.19 2.32
N ILE A 18 3.34 -17.40 1.64
CA ILE A 18 1.90 -17.67 1.55
C ILE A 18 1.58 -18.99 0.83
N ASP A 19 2.39 -19.37 -0.17
CA ASP A 19 2.22 -20.64 -0.89
C ASP A 19 2.63 -21.82 0.00
N THR A 20 3.73 -21.67 0.75
CA THR A 20 4.18 -22.66 1.74
C THR A 20 3.11 -22.85 2.82
N TYR A 21 2.58 -21.77 3.38
CA TYR A 21 1.51 -21.84 4.37
C TYR A 21 0.27 -22.56 3.83
N ARG A 22 -0.12 -22.24 2.59
CA ARG A 22 -1.22 -22.95 1.92
C ARG A 22 -0.94 -24.44 1.84
N ALA A 23 0.23 -24.85 1.35
CA ALA A 23 0.57 -26.26 1.18
C ALA A 23 0.63 -27.04 2.51
N GLU A 24 1.18 -26.43 3.56
CA GLU A 24 1.39 -27.11 4.85
C GLU A 24 0.18 -27.11 5.76
N LYS A 25 -0.71 -26.11 5.66
CA LYS A 25 -1.85 -25.93 6.57
C LYS A 25 -3.20 -26.22 5.95
N TRP A 26 -3.27 -26.52 4.66
CA TRP A 26 -4.54 -26.68 3.95
C TRP A 26 -5.57 -27.55 4.70
N ASP A 27 -5.16 -28.75 5.11
CA ASP A 27 -6.05 -29.73 5.72
C ASP A 27 -6.47 -29.36 7.16
N ASP A 28 -5.73 -28.45 7.81
CA ASP A 28 -6.06 -27.91 9.14
C ASP A 28 -7.06 -26.74 9.06
N LEU A 29 -7.25 -26.15 7.87
CA LEU A 29 -8.12 -24.98 7.67
C LEU A 29 -9.57 -25.40 7.45
N SER A 30 -10.50 -24.61 8.01
CA SER A 30 -11.91 -24.71 7.65
C SER A 30 -12.14 -24.31 6.18
N ALA A 31 -13.25 -24.74 5.58
CA ALA A 31 -13.61 -24.38 4.21
C ALA A 31 -13.65 -22.85 3.98
N VAL A 32 -14.04 -22.07 4.99
CA VAL A 32 -14.05 -20.59 4.91
C VAL A 32 -12.63 -20.03 4.85
N GLN A 33 -11.72 -20.56 5.67
CA GLN A 33 -10.32 -20.14 5.66
C GLN A 33 -9.59 -20.57 4.38
N GLN A 34 -9.90 -21.75 3.87
CA GLN A 34 -9.40 -22.24 2.58
C GLN A 34 -9.81 -21.29 1.44
N ALA A 35 -11.10 -20.94 1.36
CA ALA A 35 -11.61 -20.02 0.36
C ALA A 35 -10.97 -18.63 0.46
N ALA A 36 -10.81 -18.09 1.68
CA ALA A 36 -10.12 -16.82 1.89
C ALA A 36 -8.67 -16.87 1.42
N LEU A 37 -7.92 -17.92 1.79
CA LEU A 37 -6.53 -18.08 1.42
C LEU A 37 -6.33 -18.24 -0.09
N GLU A 38 -7.21 -18.97 -0.77
CA GLU A 38 -7.17 -19.08 -2.24
C GLU A 38 -7.32 -17.72 -2.91
N ARG A 39 -8.29 -16.93 -2.44
CA ARG A 39 -8.50 -15.59 -2.97
C ARG A 39 -7.32 -14.68 -2.66
N TRP A 40 -6.71 -14.79 -1.49
CA TRP A 40 -5.50 -14.01 -1.17
C TRP A 40 -4.34 -14.35 -2.11
N VAL A 41 -4.12 -15.63 -2.39
CA VAL A 41 -3.08 -16.08 -3.31
C VAL A 41 -3.34 -15.60 -4.75
N ALA A 42 -4.60 -15.59 -5.17
CA ALA A 42 -4.99 -15.27 -6.55
C ALA A 42 -5.19 -13.76 -6.81
N GLU A 43 -5.75 -13.01 -5.86
CA GLU A 43 -6.32 -11.68 -6.09
C GLU A 43 -5.57 -10.54 -5.36
N SER A 44 -4.79 -10.81 -4.30
CA SER A 44 -4.20 -9.74 -3.46
C SER A 44 -3.07 -8.92 -4.08
N GLY A 45 -2.78 -9.10 -5.38
CA GLY A 45 -1.85 -8.26 -6.13
C GLY A 45 -0.45 -8.16 -5.53
N SER A 46 0.11 -6.94 -5.51
CA SER A 46 1.30 -6.52 -4.74
C SER A 46 0.91 -5.39 -3.78
N ALA A 47 1.73 -5.09 -2.76
CA ALA A 47 1.55 -3.80 -2.09
C ALA A 47 1.79 -2.65 -3.08
N TRP A 48 0.98 -1.61 -3.00
CA TRP A 48 0.93 -0.52 -3.97
C TRP A 48 0.74 0.84 -3.28
N ALA A 49 0.80 1.92 -4.06
CA ALA A 49 0.56 3.29 -3.62
C ALA A 49 -0.83 3.78 -4.07
N TYR A 50 -1.66 4.20 -3.13
CA TYR A 50 -3.02 4.64 -3.40
C TYR A 50 -3.25 6.06 -2.88
N THR A 51 -3.78 6.95 -3.71
CA THR A 51 -4.23 8.27 -3.25
C THR A 51 -5.58 8.11 -2.56
N LEU A 52 -5.73 8.66 -1.34
CA LEU A 52 -7.05 8.77 -0.70
C LEU A 52 -7.86 9.85 -1.43
N THR A 53 -8.99 9.47 -2.02
CA THR A 53 -9.86 10.42 -2.75
C THR A 53 -11.07 10.87 -1.94
N ASP A 54 -11.62 9.98 -1.12
CA ASP A 54 -12.74 10.28 -0.22
C ASP A 54 -12.83 9.23 0.90
N TYR A 55 -13.69 9.46 1.90
CA TYR A 55 -13.99 8.47 2.94
C TYR A 55 -15.38 8.67 3.54
N ASP A 56 -16.02 7.57 3.94
CA ASP A 56 -17.27 7.57 4.68
C ASP A 56 -17.22 6.53 5.80
N ALA A 57 -17.27 6.98 7.05
CA ALA A 57 -17.10 6.13 8.24
C ALA A 57 -15.84 5.23 8.18
N ASP A 58 -16.04 3.93 7.97
CA ASP A 58 -15.03 2.88 7.86
C ASP A 58 -14.62 2.58 6.41
N LYS A 59 -15.19 3.26 5.42
CA LYS A 59 -14.87 3.08 4.00
C LYS A 59 -13.92 4.15 3.50
N LEU A 60 -12.85 3.71 2.86
CA LEU A 60 -11.88 4.55 2.16
C LEU A 60 -12.05 4.38 0.65
N TYR A 61 -12.17 5.50 -0.05
CA TYR A 61 -12.15 5.52 -1.51
C TYR A 61 -10.75 5.86 -1.96
N LEU A 62 -10.16 4.94 -2.70
CA LEU A 62 -8.76 4.97 -3.09
C LEU A 62 -8.66 5.06 -4.60
N GLN A 63 -7.58 5.67 -5.07
CA GLN A 63 -7.20 5.67 -6.47
C GLN A 63 -5.75 5.20 -6.60
N ASP A 64 -5.49 4.23 -7.48
CA ASP A 64 -4.15 3.83 -7.88
C ASP A 64 -3.33 5.06 -8.27
N PHE A 65 -2.17 5.22 -7.64
CA PHE A 65 -1.34 6.41 -7.81
C PHE A 65 -0.80 6.61 -9.24
N LEU A 66 -0.62 5.55 -10.02
CA LEU A 66 -0.04 5.64 -11.36
C LEU A 66 -1.10 5.48 -12.46
N PHE A 67 -1.99 4.51 -12.32
CA PHE A 67 -2.95 4.10 -13.34
C PHE A 67 -4.35 4.69 -13.14
N GLY A 68 -4.65 5.22 -11.95
CA GLY A 68 -5.91 5.90 -11.67
C GLY A 68 -7.11 4.98 -11.46
N GLU A 69 -6.92 3.66 -11.37
CA GLU A 69 -7.98 2.70 -11.03
C GLU A 69 -8.52 2.97 -9.62
N SER A 70 -9.84 2.89 -9.45
CA SER A 70 -10.51 3.21 -8.19
C SER A 70 -10.85 1.97 -7.38
N PHE A 71 -10.67 2.06 -6.06
CA PHE A 71 -10.99 0.98 -5.12
C PHE A 71 -11.83 1.54 -3.96
N ALA A 72 -12.72 0.71 -3.44
CA ALA A 72 -13.38 0.93 -2.16
C ALA A 72 -12.85 -0.10 -1.17
N VAL A 73 -12.34 0.38 -0.03
CA VAL A 73 -11.67 -0.45 0.97
C VAL A 73 -12.34 -0.21 2.32
N GLU A 74 -12.71 -1.28 3.00
CA GLU A 74 -13.15 -1.24 4.39
C GLU A 74 -11.92 -1.25 5.30
N GLU A 75 -11.84 -0.28 6.19
CA GLU A 75 -10.80 -0.15 7.21
C GLU A 75 -11.50 0.17 8.54
N PRO A 76 -11.81 -0.85 9.35
CA PRO A 76 -12.50 -0.65 10.63
C PRO A 76 -11.75 0.26 11.61
N GLY A 77 -10.42 0.38 11.46
CA GLY A 77 -9.59 1.35 12.18
C GLY A 77 -9.78 2.82 11.73
N GLY A 78 -10.56 3.03 10.67
CA GLY A 78 -10.76 4.29 9.98
C GLY A 78 -9.51 4.76 9.23
N ARG A 79 -9.59 5.95 8.63
CA ARG A 79 -8.47 6.55 7.87
C ARG A 79 -7.20 6.86 8.68
N GLY A 80 -7.22 6.69 10.01
CA GLY A 80 -6.13 7.11 10.87
C GLY A 80 -5.85 8.62 10.74
N VAL A 81 -4.62 8.97 10.34
CA VAL A 81 -4.17 10.38 10.20
C VAL A 81 -4.04 10.83 8.75
N VAL A 82 -4.40 9.99 7.77
CA VAL A 82 -4.23 10.30 6.35
C VAL A 82 -5.34 11.24 5.86
N GLU A 83 -4.99 12.26 5.10
CA GLU A 83 -5.93 13.24 4.54
C GLU A 83 -6.17 12.99 3.05
N ILE A 84 -7.27 13.54 2.51
CA ILE A 84 -7.58 13.44 1.08
C ILE A 84 -6.43 14.05 0.26
N GLY A 85 -6.02 13.34 -0.80
CA GLY A 85 -4.89 13.68 -1.66
C GLY A 85 -3.54 13.13 -1.19
N GLU A 86 -3.47 12.54 0.01
CA GLU A 86 -2.27 11.85 0.50
C GLU A 86 -2.22 10.40 0.02
N VAL A 87 -1.03 9.82 0.08
CA VAL A 87 -0.77 8.47 -0.45
C VAL A 87 -0.71 7.46 0.69
N ILE A 88 -1.42 6.36 0.50
CA ILE A 88 -1.46 5.18 1.35
C ILE A 88 -0.67 4.08 0.65
N LEU A 89 0.39 3.60 1.29
CA LEU A 89 1.13 2.43 0.86
C LEU A 89 0.57 1.20 1.59
N ALA A 90 -0.10 0.32 0.86
CA ALA A 90 -0.75 -0.84 1.44
C ALA A 90 -0.90 -1.96 0.41
N ARG A 91 -1.17 -3.18 0.90
CA ARG A 91 -1.70 -4.27 0.10
C ARG A 91 -3.20 -4.36 0.32
N LEU A 92 -3.96 -4.44 -0.76
CA LEU A 92 -5.39 -4.75 -0.70
C LEU A 92 -5.58 -6.26 -0.72
N VAL A 93 -6.41 -6.77 0.18
CA VAL A 93 -6.77 -8.19 0.25
C VAL A 93 -8.29 -8.33 0.20
N PRO A 94 -8.82 -9.34 -0.52
CA PRO A 94 -10.25 -9.60 -0.48
C PRO A 94 -10.65 -10.25 0.84
N VAL A 95 -11.71 -9.73 1.46
CA VAL A 95 -12.34 -10.30 2.64
C VAL A 95 -13.84 -10.35 2.35
N TYR A 96 -14.39 -11.57 2.30
CA TYR A 96 -15.78 -11.81 1.86
C TYR A 96 -16.15 -11.08 0.56
N ASP A 97 -16.92 -9.99 0.62
CA ASP A 97 -17.43 -9.24 -0.52
C ASP A 97 -16.80 -7.86 -0.70
N HIS A 98 -15.76 -7.54 0.07
CA HIS A 98 -15.07 -6.25 0.02
C HIS A 98 -13.54 -6.42 0.04
N LEU A 99 -12.84 -5.29 -0.07
CA LEU A 99 -11.40 -5.20 0.09
C LEU A 99 -11.07 -4.61 1.45
N GLU A 100 -10.04 -5.14 2.10
CA GLU A 100 -9.43 -4.54 3.28
C GLU A 100 -7.94 -4.28 3.02
N PHE A 101 -7.30 -3.49 3.88
CA PHE A 101 -5.84 -3.55 3.98
C PHE A 101 -5.42 -4.91 4.56
N SER A 102 -4.24 -5.40 4.17
CA SER A 102 -3.66 -6.59 4.78
C SER A 102 -3.24 -6.33 6.23
N THR A 103 -1.94 -6.29 6.54
CA THR A 103 -1.49 -6.15 7.94
C THR A 103 -1.25 -4.71 8.36
N SER A 104 -0.70 -3.89 7.47
CA SER A 104 -0.34 -2.51 7.81
C SER A 104 -0.33 -1.62 6.58
N ALA A 105 -0.80 -0.39 6.76
CA ALA A 105 -0.61 0.70 5.84
C ALA A 105 0.46 1.66 6.34
N ALA A 106 1.27 2.20 5.42
CA ALA A 106 2.09 3.38 5.67
C ALA A 106 1.46 4.58 4.94
N TYR A 107 1.61 5.77 5.51
CA TYR A 107 1.06 6.99 4.94
C TYR A 107 2.18 7.94 4.52
N LEU A 108 2.07 8.47 3.32
CA LEU A 108 2.95 9.48 2.75
C LEU A 108 2.21 10.82 2.67
N PRO A 109 2.68 11.84 3.41
CA PRO A 109 2.19 13.21 3.28
C PRO A 109 2.27 13.76 1.85
N ALA A 110 1.39 14.70 1.51
CA ALA A 110 1.33 15.28 0.18
C ALA A 110 2.61 16.03 -0.26
N ASP A 111 3.43 16.52 0.67
CA ASP A 111 4.71 17.18 0.35
C ASP A 111 5.87 16.19 0.15
N GLU A 112 5.63 14.90 0.36
CA GLU A 112 6.64 13.85 0.22
C GLU A 112 6.50 13.03 -1.07
N ILE A 113 5.33 13.08 -1.73
CA ILE A 113 5.02 12.29 -2.94
C ILE A 113 5.62 12.84 -4.24
N GLY A 114 6.28 14.01 -4.21
CA GLY A 114 6.62 14.79 -5.39
C GLY A 114 7.51 14.07 -6.42
N ASP A 115 8.47 13.26 -5.98
CA ASP A 115 9.36 12.47 -6.85
C ASP A 115 8.95 11.00 -6.98
N LEU A 116 7.89 10.56 -6.29
CA LEU A 116 7.46 9.16 -6.27
C LEU A 116 7.06 8.67 -7.67
N LYS A 117 6.27 9.48 -8.39
CA LYS A 117 5.82 9.14 -9.74
C LYS A 117 7.00 8.94 -10.70
N ALA A 118 7.95 9.87 -10.70
CA ALA A 118 9.14 9.79 -11.56
C ALA A 118 10.01 8.56 -11.23
N LYS A 119 10.14 8.21 -9.93
CA LYS A 119 10.85 7.00 -9.49
C LYS A 119 10.17 5.72 -10.01
N LEU A 120 8.83 5.64 -9.90
CA LEU A 120 8.07 4.50 -10.40
C LEU A 120 8.14 4.38 -11.92
N GLU A 121 8.00 5.49 -12.66
CA GLU A 121 8.11 5.50 -14.13
C GLU A 121 9.53 5.10 -14.59
N THR A 122 10.56 5.54 -13.87
CA THR A 122 11.96 5.14 -14.15
C THR A 122 12.17 3.64 -13.92
N ALA A 123 11.69 3.13 -12.79
CA ALA A 123 11.77 1.70 -12.48
C ALA A 123 10.98 0.86 -13.49
N GLN A 124 9.79 1.32 -13.90
CA GLN A 124 8.97 0.64 -14.90
C GLN A 124 9.67 0.58 -16.26
N THR A 125 10.30 1.67 -16.68
CA THR A 125 11.07 1.72 -17.94
C THR A 125 12.24 0.75 -17.93
N ALA A 126 12.97 0.68 -16.80
CA ALA A 126 14.07 -0.26 -16.62
C ALA A 126 13.58 -1.72 -16.62
N ASP A 127 12.50 -2.02 -15.89
CA ASP A 127 11.90 -3.36 -15.80
C ASP A 127 11.37 -3.83 -17.16
N ALA A 128 10.70 -2.96 -17.92
CA ALA A 128 10.17 -3.28 -19.24
C ALA A 128 11.27 -3.63 -20.26
N THR A 129 12.49 -3.12 -20.08
CA THR A 129 13.64 -3.48 -20.92
C THR A 129 14.09 -4.93 -20.68
N ALA A 130 14.02 -5.40 -19.43
CA ALA A 130 14.37 -6.77 -19.05
C ALA A 130 13.20 -7.76 -19.20
N HIS A 131 11.96 -7.26 -19.08
CA HIS A 131 10.73 -8.03 -19.05
C HIS A 131 9.64 -7.38 -19.91
N PRO A 132 9.76 -7.43 -21.26
CA PRO A 132 8.86 -6.72 -22.16
C PRO A 132 7.40 -7.17 -22.08
N ASP A 133 7.15 -8.43 -21.67
CA ASP A 133 5.81 -9.02 -21.55
C ASP A 133 5.25 -8.93 -20.11
N ALA A 134 5.92 -8.21 -19.21
CA ALA A 134 5.48 -8.10 -17.82
C ALA A 134 4.18 -7.31 -17.68
N THR A 135 3.27 -7.82 -16.84
CA THR A 135 2.10 -7.07 -16.41
C THR A 135 2.48 -6.00 -15.36
N PRO A 136 1.63 -4.99 -15.10
CA PRO A 136 1.84 -4.05 -14.00
C PRO A 136 2.02 -4.75 -12.64
N LEU A 137 1.33 -5.87 -12.44
CA LEU A 137 1.47 -6.69 -11.23
C LEU A 137 2.86 -7.33 -11.15
N ASP A 138 3.37 -7.86 -12.26
CA ASP A 138 4.71 -8.47 -12.31
C ASP A 138 5.80 -7.43 -12.02
N PHE A 139 5.67 -6.25 -12.61
CA PHE A 139 6.55 -5.12 -12.33
C PHE A 139 6.59 -4.84 -10.82
N MET A 140 5.44 -4.78 -10.16
CA MET A 140 5.42 -4.46 -8.73
C MET A 140 5.91 -5.55 -7.83
N ARG A 141 5.65 -6.82 -8.14
CA ARG A 141 6.22 -7.92 -7.34
C ARG A 141 7.73 -7.79 -7.26
N ARG A 142 8.38 -7.39 -8.36
CA ARG A 142 9.82 -7.13 -8.43
C ARG A 142 10.24 -5.79 -7.81
N ASN A 143 9.46 -4.74 -8.02
CA ASN A 143 9.87 -3.36 -7.77
C ASN A 143 9.16 -2.66 -6.58
N ASN A 144 8.38 -3.39 -5.78
CA ASN A 144 7.67 -2.86 -4.60
C ASN A 144 8.60 -2.11 -3.63
N HIS A 145 9.84 -2.58 -3.52
CA HIS A 145 10.88 -1.97 -2.69
C HIS A 145 11.10 -0.47 -3.00
N VAL A 146 10.80 0.00 -4.22
CA VAL A 146 10.85 1.43 -4.59
C VAL A 146 9.92 2.28 -3.72
N LEU A 147 8.70 1.81 -3.43
CA LEU A 147 7.74 2.51 -2.57
C LEU A 147 8.27 2.62 -1.14
N ILE A 148 8.83 1.51 -0.64
CA ILE A 148 9.38 1.43 0.72
C ILE A 148 10.60 2.34 0.85
N HIS A 149 11.54 2.28 -0.08
CA HIS A 149 12.73 3.14 -0.05
C HIS A 149 12.38 4.62 -0.15
N HIS A 150 11.44 4.98 -1.02
CA HIS A 150 10.96 6.36 -1.07
C HIS A 150 10.40 6.81 0.29
N ALA A 151 9.56 6.01 0.94
CA ALA A 151 9.02 6.34 2.26
C ALA A 151 10.10 6.52 3.33
N LEU A 152 11.13 5.65 3.32
CA LEU A 152 12.26 5.73 4.23
C LEU A 152 13.12 6.99 3.97
N GLU A 153 13.43 7.28 2.72
CA GLU A 153 14.19 8.47 2.32
C GLU A 153 13.50 9.77 2.73
N GLN A 154 12.18 9.86 2.56
CA GLN A 154 11.42 11.05 2.94
C GLN A 154 11.37 11.23 4.46
N ALA A 155 11.19 10.13 5.20
CA ALA A 155 11.23 10.16 6.66
C ALA A 155 12.61 10.61 7.19
N GLU A 156 13.70 10.13 6.59
CA GLU A 156 15.06 10.56 6.92
C GLU A 156 15.26 12.06 6.65
N LYS A 157 14.89 12.54 5.44
CA LYS A 157 14.98 13.97 5.08
C LYS A 157 14.23 14.88 6.04
N LYS A 158 13.11 14.41 6.60
CA LYS A 158 12.24 15.16 7.51
C LYS A 158 12.59 14.94 8.99
N GLY A 159 13.54 14.04 9.30
CA GLY A 159 13.93 13.72 10.67
C GLY A 159 12.82 13.08 11.50
N ARG A 160 11.92 12.32 10.87
CA ARG A 160 10.77 11.67 11.52
C ARG A 160 10.85 10.14 11.41
N PRO A 161 10.13 9.38 12.26
CA PRO A 161 10.03 7.94 12.09
C PRO A 161 9.41 7.57 10.72
N PRO A 162 9.83 6.44 10.12
CA PRO A 162 9.40 6.05 8.78
C PRO A 162 7.93 5.64 8.64
N VAL A 163 7.25 5.31 9.74
CA VAL A 163 5.84 4.91 9.71
C VAL A 163 4.99 6.02 10.33
N ALA A 164 4.35 6.83 9.47
CA ALA A 164 3.61 8.04 9.86
C ALA A 164 2.42 7.79 10.83
N ARG A 165 1.90 6.55 10.90
CA ARG A 165 0.85 6.16 11.86
C ARG A 165 1.24 6.43 13.32
N LEU A 166 2.54 6.52 13.63
CA LEU A 166 3.06 6.66 15.00
C LEU A 166 3.56 8.08 15.33
N ASP A 167 3.40 9.08 14.45
CA ASP A 167 3.81 10.46 14.78
C ASP A 167 2.64 11.29 15.34
N PRO A 168 2.55 11.48 16.68
CA PRO A 168 1.52 12.32 17.28
C PRO A 168 1.73 13.83 17.00
N ASN A 169 2.92 14.24 16.53
CA ASN A 169 3.33 15.62 16.33
C ASN A 169 3.42 16.01 14.84
N ARG A 170 2.68 15.32 13.97
CA ARG A 170 2.59 15.60 12.53
C ARG A 170 2.38 17.11 12.28
N SER A 171 3.36 17.75 11.63
CA SER A 171 3.51 19.21 11.52
C SER A 171 2.44 19.89 10.66
N ASP A 172 1.79 19.12 9.80
CA ASP A 172 0.69 19.51 8.91
C ASP A 172 -0.59 19.92 9.67
N LYS A 173 -0.89 19.34 10.85
CA LYS A 173 -2.05 19.80 11.65
C LYS A 173 -1.93 21.27 12.06
N ALA A 174 -0.73 21.73 12.42
CA ALA A 174 -0.50 23.13 12.81
C ALA A 174 -0.59 24.08 11.61
N MET A 175 0.00 23.68 10.47
CA MET A 175 0.00 24.45 9.23
C MET A 175 -1.40 24.58 8.62
N GLN A 176 -2.18 23.49 8.63
CA GLN A 176 -3.56 23.49 8.12
C GLN A 176 -4.52 24.30 9.02
N LYS A 177 -4.32 24.28 10.35
CA LYS A 177 -5.07 25.13 11.28
C LYS A 177 -4.84 26.61 10.98
N ALA A 178 -3.60 27.00 10.67
CA ALA A 178 -3.26 28.36 10.25
C ALA A 178 -3.91 28.73 8.90
N VAL A 179 -3.86 27.84 7.91
CA VAL A 179 -4.48 28.07 6.58
C VAL A 179 -6.01 28.18 6.66
N ARG A 180 -6.69 27.35 7.47
CA ARG A 180 -8.15 27.46 7.73
C ARG A 180 -8.54 28.78 8.39
N MET A 181 -7.71 29.31 9.28
CA MET A 181 -7.95 30.61 9.91
C MET A 181 -7.77 31.77 8.92
N MET A 182 -6.86 31.66 7.95
CA MET A 182 -6.65 32.68 6.92
C MET A 182 -7.78 32.71 5.87
N ARG A 183 -8.36 31.57 5.49
CA ARG A 183 -9.48 31.50 4.52
C ARG A 183 -10.85 31.93 5.08
N ARG A 184 -10.96 32.14 6.39
CA ARG A 184 -12.19 32.60 7.08
C ARG A 184 -12.23 34.12 7.33
N ARG A 185 -11.24 34.86 6.83
CA ARG A 185 -11.22 36.32 6.77
C ARG A 185 -11.42 36.77 5.33
#